data_AF-A0A5C6VY96-F1
#
_entry.id   AF-A0A5C6VY96-F1
#
_cell.length_a   1.000
_cell.length_b   1.000
_cell.length_c   1.000
_cell.angle_alpha   90.00
_cell.angle_beta   90.00
_cell.angle_gamma   90.00
#
_symmetry.space_group_name_H-M   'P 1'
#
loop_
_entity.id
_entity.type
_entity.pdbx_description
1 polymer ?
#
loop_
_entity_poly.entity_id
_entity_poly.type
_entity_poly.pdbx_seq_one_letter_code
_entity_poly.pdbx_strand_id
1 'polypeptide(L)' 'MQNKKMRILWIIPNVFCYLMSIVVLFFIISNTEGLIEINRLPVWLLIMLILFLVSVLGSFRIMSWIKQGKI' A
#
# COMPACT_ATOMS: atom_id res chain seq x y z
N MET A 1 18.29 15.27 -15.62
CA MET A 1 17.67 13.97 -15.97
C MET A 1 17.80 12.91 -14.86
N GLN A 2 18.77 13.00 -13.93
CA GLN A 2 18.92 12.05 -12.80
C GLN A 2 17.69 11.94 -11.87
N ASN A 3 17.02 13.05 -11.59
CA ASN A 3 15.88 13.10 -10.67
C ASN A 3 14.63 12.33 -11.15
N LYS A 4 14.33 12.31 -12.46
CA LYS A 4 13.15 11.61 -12.99
C LYS A 4 13.21 10.09 -12.75
N LYS A 5 14.38 9.47 -12.92
CA LYS A 5 14.57 8.03 -12.67
C LYS A 5 14.39 7.70 -11.18
N MET A 6 14.89 8.54 -10.28
CA MET A 6 14.68 8.36 -8.84
C MET A 6 13.21 8.54 -8.46
N ARG A 7 12.48 9.51 -9.02
CA ARG A 7 11.03 9.65 -8.78
C ARG A 7 10.28 8.37 -9.12
N ILE A 8 10.55 7.81 -10.29
CA ILE A 8 9.92 6.57 -10.76
C ILE A 8 10.24 5.40 -9.82
N LEU A 9 11.49 5.28 -9.37
CA LEU A 9 11.91 4.21 -8.46
C LEU A 9 11.16 4.20 -7.12
N TRP A 10 10.77 5.38 -6.61
CA TRP A 10 10.01 5.49 -5.35
C TRP A 10 8.49 5.42 -5.55
N ILE A 11 7.98 5.92 -6.68
CA ILE A 11 6.55 5.89 -6.98
C ILE A 11 6.07 4.47 -7.29
N ILE A 12 6.83 3.70 -8.07
CA ILE A 12 6.47 2.32 -8.46
C ILE A 12 6.11 1.43 -7.25
N PRO A 13 6.97 1.26 -6.23
CA PRO A 13 6.65 0.40 -5.09
C PRO A 13 5.45 0.91 -4.30
N ASN A 14 5.26 2.23 -4.24
CA ASN A 14 4.10 2.81 -3.57
C ASN A 14 2.79 2.53 -4.33
N VAL A 15 2.79 2.64 -5.66
CA VAL A 15 1.66 2.25 -6.52
C VAL A 15 1.38 0.75 -6.42
N PHE A 16 2.43 -0.07 -6.35
CA PHE A 16 2.30 -1.52 -6.12
C PHE A 16 1.63 -1.82 -4.77
N CYS A 17 1.96 -1.08 -3.70
CA CYS A 17 1.26 -1.21 -2.41
C CYS A 17 -0.24 -0.86 -2.50
N TYR A 18 -0.62 0.15 -3.30
CA TYR A 18 -2.04 0.44 -3.54
C TYR A 18 -2.74 -0.70 -4.30
N LEU A 19 -2.10 -1.26 -5.34
CA LEU A 19 -2.62 -2.43 -6.06
C LEU A 19 -2.79 -3.65 -5.14
N MET A 20 -1.78 -3.95 -4.33
CA MET A 20 -1.85 -4.99 -3.30
C MET A 20 -3.00 -4.75 -2.32
N SER A 21 -3.22 -3.52 -1.86
CA SER A 21 -4.35 -3.17 -0.98
C SER A 21 -5.69 -3.52 -1.62
N ILE A 22 -5.86 -3.24 -2.92
CA ILE A 22 -7.09 -3.54 -3.66
C ILE A 22 -7.28 -5.06 -3.78
N VAL A 23 -6.23 -5.81 -4.09
CA VAL A 23 -6.29 -7.28 -4.19
C VAL A 23 -6.63 -7.91 -2.83
N VAL A 24 -6.01 -7.43 -1.75
CA VAL A 24 -6.30 -7.91 -0.39
C VAL A 24 -7.74 -7.57 0.02
N LEU A 25 -8.23 -6.37 -0.32
CA LEU A 25 -9.62 -5.99 -0.08
C LEU A 25 -10.59 -6.93 -0.80
N PHE A 26 -10.34 -7.20 -2.08
CA PHE A 26 -11.13 -8.14 -2.87
C PHE A 26 -11.10 -9.55 -2.26
N PHE A 27 -9.92 -10.03 -1.87
CA PHE A 27 -9.77 -11.32 -1.19
C PHE A 27 -10.59 -11.41 0.09
N ILE A 28 -10.54 -10.38 0.94
CA ILE A 28 -11.30 -10.33 2.19
C ILE A 28 -12.79 -10.39 1.89
N ILE A 29 -13.30 -9.54 0.97
CA ILE A 29 -14.73 -9.49 0.63
C ILE A 29 -15.20 -10.84 0.09
N SER A 30 -14.49 -11.41 -0.89
CA SER A 30 -14.87 -12.68 -1.54
C SER A 30 -14.78 -13.89 -0.62
N ASN A 31 -13.99 -13.83 0.46
CA ASN A 31 -13.78 -14.96 1.39
C ASN A 31 -14.22 -14.63 2.81
N THR A 32 -15.10 -13.64 3.00
CA THR A 32 -15.48 -13.15 4.33
C THR A 32 -15.99 -14.28 5.23
N GLU A 33 -16.89 -15.11 4.72
CA GLU A 33 -17.48 -16.24 5.45
C GLU A 33 -16.40 -17.25 5.88
N GLY A 34 -15.58 -17.72 4.94
CA GLY A 34 -14.49 -18.66 5.24
C GLY A 34 -13.45 -18.09 6.21
N LEU A 35 -13.18 -16.77 6.16
CA LEU A 35 -12.28 -16.10 7.09
C LEU A 35 -12.85 -15.96 8.50
N ILE A 36 -14.16 -15.83 8.64
CA ILE A 36 -14.86 -15.83 9.93
C ILE A 36 -14.84 -17.24 10.53
N GLU A 37 -15.14 -18.27 9.74
CA GLU A 37 -15.15 -19.66 10.20
C GLU A 37 -13.80 -20.07 10.83
N ILE A 38 -12.68 -19.64 10.25
CA ILE A 38 -11.33 -19.93 10.77
C ILE A 38 -10.81 -18.86 11.75
N ASN A 39 -11.62 -17.88 12.14
CA ASN A 39 -11.24 -16.75 13.01
C ASN A 39 -10.01 -15.96 12.52
N ARG A 40 -9.79 -15.87 11.20
CA ARG A 40 -8.65 -15.14 10.61
C ARG A 40 -9.02 -13.76 10.07
N LEU A 41 -10.31 -13.42 9.99
CA LEU A 41 -10.76 -12.11 9.52
C LEU A 41 -10.02 -10.93 10.19
N PRO A 42 -9.82 -10.89 11.53
CA PRO A 42 -9.12 -9.78 12.18
C PRO A 42 -7.67 -9.62 11.72
N VAL A 43 -6.97 -10.73 11.45
CA VAL A 43 -5.58 -10.71 10.98
C VAL A 43 -5.51 -10.12 9.58
N TRP A 44 -6.43 -10.50 8.69
CA TRP A 44 -6.49 -9.96 7.33
C TRP A 44 -6.86 -8.48 7.30
N LEU A 45 -7.78 -8.05 8.15
CA LEU A 45 -8.11 -6.63 8.32
C LEU A 45 -6.91 -5.83 8.86
N LEU A 46 -6.13 -6.39 9.79
CA LEU A 46 -4.91 -5.77 10.28
C LEU A 46 -3.84 -5.64 9.19
N ILE A 47 -3.63 -6.70 8.39
CA ILE A 47 -2.72 -6.66 7.24
C ILE A 47 -3.15 -5.57 6.26
N MET A 48 -4.44 -5.49 5.92
CA MET A 48 -4.98 -4.46 5.04
C MET A 48 -4.72 -3.05 5.60
N LEU A 49 -4.95 -2.84 6.89
CA LEU A 49 -4.70 -1.56 7.55
C LEU A 49 -3.22 -1.16 7.50
N ILE A 50 -2.31 -2.09 7.81
CA ILE A 50 -0.86 -1.84 7.75
C ILE A 50 -0.45 -1.50 6.32
N LEU A 51 -0.92 -2.26 5.33
CA LEU A 51 -0.56 -2.08 3.93
C LEU A 51 -1.07 -0.72 3.39
N PHE A 52 -2.27 -0.31 3.82
CA PHE A 52 -2.80 1.01 3.54
C PHE A 52 -1.95 2.12 4.18
N LEU A 53 -1.61 2.00 5.47
CA LEU A 53 -0.76 2.97 6.17
C LEU A 53 0.62 3.10 5.51
N VAL A 54 1.24 1.99 5.13
CA VAL A 54 2.51 2.00 4.39
C VAL A 54 2.38 2.77 3.08
N SER A 55 1.30 2.57 2.31
CA SER A 55 1.07 3.30 1.06
C SER A 55 0.86 4.81 1.29
N VAL A 56 0.14 5.18 2.35
CA VAL A 56 -0.14 6.59 2.67
C VAL A 56 1.14 7.28 3.13
N LEU A 57 1.90 6.66 4.05
CA LEU A 57 3.18 7.18 4.53
C LEU A 57 4.22 7.26 3.39
N GLY A 58 4.24 6.28 2.50
CA GLY A 58 5.05 6.29 1.28
C GLY A 58 4.71 7.49 0.40
N SER A 59 3.43 7.72 0.13
CA SER A 59 2.94 8.89 -0.61
C SER A 59 3.37 10.22 0.02
N PHE A 60 3.19 10.36 1.34
CA PHE A 60 3.61 11.58 2.06
C PHE A 60 5.11 11.82 2.00
N ARG A 61 5.91 10.76 2.14
CA ARG A 61 7.37 10.84 2.09
C ARG A 61 7.87 11.22 0.70
N ILE A 62 7.30 10.62 -0.34
CA ILE A 62 7.60 10.97 -1.74
C ILE A 62 7.23 12.44 -2.01
N MET A 63 6.05 12.88 -1.59
CA MET A 63 5.62 14.27 -1.74
C MET A 63 6.55 15.23 -1.00
N SER A 64 6.98 14.89 0.22
CA SER A 64 7.92 15.69 1.00
C SER A 64 9.28 15.81 0.30
N TRP A 65 9.79 14.72 -0.26
CA TRP A 65 11.04 14.71 -1.02
C TRP A 65 10.99 15.52 -2.31
N ILE A 66 9.85 15.49 -3.02
CA ILE A 66 9.60 16.35 -4.19
C ILE A 66 9.61 17.83 -3.78
N LYS A 67 8.93 18.19 -2.67
CA LYS A 67 8.89 19.56 -2.15
C LYS A 67 10.27 20.07 -1.70
N GLN A 68 11.11 19.19 -1.16
CA GLN A 68 12.47 19.52 -0.74
C GLN A 68 13.49 19.55 -1.89
N GLY A 69 13.08 19.24 -3.13
CA GLY A 69 13.99 19.16 -4.28
C GLY A 69 15.00 18.00 -4.20
N LYS A 70 14.84 17.08 -3.24
CA LYS A 70 15.70 15.89 -3.07
C LYS A 70 15.47 14.87 -4.18
N ILE A 71 14.29 14.89 -4.81
CA ILE A 71 13.91 14.05 -5.94
C ILE A 71 13.08 14.86 -6.93
#